data_AF-A0ABD0ZKE0-F1
#
_entry.id   AF-A0ABD0ZKE0-F1
#
_cell.length_a   1.000
_cell.length_b   1.000
_cell.length_c   1.000
_cell.angle_alpha   90.00
_cell.angle_beta   90.00
_cell.angle_gamma   90.00
#
_symmetry.space_group_name_H-M   'P 1'
#
loop_
_entity.id
_entity.type
_entity.pdbx_description
1 polymer ?
#
loop_
_entity_poly.entity_id
_entity_poly.type
_entity_poly.pdbx_seq_one_letter_code
_entity_poly.pdbx_strand_id
1 'polypeptide(L)'
;MSSSSLSSRFCFNSECFEFRLDHNRPGWRLRTGDFADLCDRCASVYDQGKFCDVFHIKASGWRCCESCGKRIHCGCIVSASSFMLLDAGGIECLACARKKSCFGTQFFAITVLSFPISNF
;
A
#
# COMPACT_ATOMS: atom_id res chain seq x y z
N MET A 1 35.63 -6.20 19.75
CA MET A 1 35.00 -4.88 19.94
C MET A 1 34.41 -4.49 18.60
N SER A 2 33.10 -4.68 18.43
CA SER A 2 32.43 -4.39 17.16
C SER A 2 32.36 -2.89 16.97
N SER A 3 33.16 -2.37 16.05
CA SER A 3 33.08 -1.01 15.55
C SER A 3 31.77 -0.85 14.77
N SER A 4 30.69 -0.54 15.50
CA SER A 4 29.45 -0.09 14.91
C SER A 4 29.73 1.24 14.22
N SER A 5 29.99 1.19 12.92
CA SER A 5 30.01 2.36 12.06
C SER A 5 28.72 3.12 12.31
N LEU A 6 28.78 4.27 12.99
CA LEU A 6 27.71 5.26 13.09
C LEU A 6 27.50 5.87 11.69
N SER A 7 27.11 5.04 10.72
CA SER A 7 26.53 5.53 9.48
C SER A 7 25.28 6.27 9.93
N SER A 8 25.30 7.59 9.84
CA SER A 8 24.17 8.44 10.18
C SER A 8 23.05 8.07 9.21
N ARG A 9 22.24 7.07 9.56
CA ARG A 9 21.15 6.62 8.72
C ARG A 9 20.01 7.62 8.88
N PHE A 10 19.80 8.42 7.84
CA PHE A 10 18.73 9.40 7.78
C PHE A 10 17.38 8.71 7.62
N CYS A 11 16.33 9.37 8.11
CA CYS A 11 14.96 8.93 7.85
C CYS A 11 14.70 8.91 6.35
N PHE A 12 14.18 7.79 5.83
CA PHE A 12 13.91 7.60 4.40
C PHE A 12 12.67 8.37 3.89
N ASN A 13 12.05 9.18 4.75
CA ASN A 13 11.04 10.14 4.36
C ASN A 13 11.72 11.45 3.90
N SER A 14 11.58 11.83 2.63
CA SER A 14 12.17 13.05 2.08
C SER A 14 11.64 14.34 2.71
N GLU A 15 10.44 14.31 3.27
CA GLU A 15 9.82 15.44 3.99
C GLU A 15 10.22 15.48 5.48
N CYS A 16 11.11 14.58 5.92
CA CYS A 16 11.58 14.51 7.29
C CYS A 16 12.96 15.19 7.42
N PHE A 17 13.04 16.18 8.31
CA PHE A 17 14.26 16.95 8.60
C PHE A 17 14.97 16.47 9.87
N GLU A 18 14.68 15.25 10.35
CA GLU A 18 15.24 14.72 11.59
C GLU A 18 16.60 14.07 11.31
N PHE A 19 17.68 14.68 11.83
CA PHE A 19 19.03 14.47 11.31
C PHE A 19 19.80 13.26 11.88
N ARG A 20 19.36 12.65 12.98
CA ARG A 20 20.02 11.47 13.54
C ARG A 20 19.04 10.63 14.33
N LEU A 21 19.04 9.33 14.05
CA LEU A 21 18.22 8.37 14.75
C LEU A 21 19.16 7.40 15.45
N ASP A 22 19.20 7.51 16.78
CA ASP A 22 19.74 6.43 17.61
C ASP A 22 18.81 5.19 17.57
N HIS A 23 17.56 5.38 17.14
CA HIS A 23 16.51 4.36 17.07
C HIS A 23 15.75 4.43 15.75
N ASN A 24 16.22 3.68 14.75
CA ASN A 24 15.53 3.53 13.46
C ASN A 24 14.51 2.39 13.56
N ARG A 25 13.33 2.60 12.98
CA ARG A 25 12.30 1.56 12.85
C ARG A 25 12.11 1.21 11.37
N PRO A 26 11.88 -0.07 11.04
CA PRO A 26 11.71 -0.49 9.65
C PRO A 26 10.37 -0.01 9.08
N GLY A 27 10.39 0.51 7.85
CA GLY A 27 9.24 0.96 7.08
C GLY A 27 8.85 0.01 5.96
N TRP A 28 8.58 0.55 4.77
CA TRP A 28 8.26 -0.25 3.59
C TRP A 28 9.48 -1.00 3.04
N ARG A 29 9.22 -2.05 2.27
CA ARG A 29 10.27 -2.81 1.59
C ARG A 29 10.78 -2.05 0.37
N LEU A 30 12.09 -1.87 0.30
CA LEU A 30 12.80 -1.26 -0.81
C LEU A 30 12.93 -2.25 -1.97
N ARG A 31 13.25 -1.73 -3.17
CA ARG A 31 13.52 -2.55 -4.37
C ARG A 31 14.75 -3.44 -4.20
N THR A 32 15.69 -3.07 -3.33
CA THR A 32 16.85 -3.91 -2.97
C THR A 32 16.46 -5.14 -2.16
N GLY A 33 15.24 -5.14 -1.57
CA GLY A 33 14.76 -6.17 -0.67
C GLY A 33 14.85 -5.80 0.81
N ASP A 34 15.65 -4.78 1.15
CA ASP A 34 15.81 -4.23 2.50
C ASP A 34 14.57 -3.44 2.95
N PHE A 35 14.56 -3.01 4.21
CA PHE A 35 13.55 -2.10 4.75
C PHE A 35 14.04 -0.65 4.74
N ALA A 36 13.12 0.27 4.48
CA ALA A 36 13.37 1.70 4.66
C ALA A 36 13.58 2.00 6.16
N ASP A 37 14.64 2.74 6.49
CA ASP A 37 14.87 3.20 7.85
C ASP A 37 14.04 4.47 8.12
N LEU A 38 13.13 4.43 9.08
CA LEU A 38 12.27 5.55 9.47
C LEU A 38 12.55 6.01 10.90
N CYS A 39 12.37 7.30 11.16
CA CYS A 39 12.30 7.80 12.54
C CYS A 39 11.03 7.32 13.24
N ASP A 40 11.02 7.37 14.57
CA ASP A 40 9.87 6.96 15.38
C ASP A 40 8.57 7.63 14.96
N ARG A 41 8.62 8.93 14.63
CA ARG A 41 7.45 9.68 14.13
C ARG A 41 6.96 9.14 12.79
N CYS A 42 7.85 8.97 11.82
CA CYS A 42 7.49 8.51 10.48
C CYS A 42 7.00 7.06 10.50
N ALA A 43 7.67 6.19 11.27
CA ALA A 43 7.30 4.80 11.46
C ALA A 43 5.92 4.67 12.11
N SER A 44 5.63 5.46 13.16
CA SER A 44 4.33 5.43 13.83
C SER A 44 3.16 5.79 12.91
N VAL A 45 3.37 6.70 11.95
CA VAL A 45 2.37 7.05 10.93
C VAL A 45 2.26 5.95 9.86
N TYR A 46 3.39 5.32 9.50
CA TYR A 46 3.44 4.18 8.58
C TYR A 46 2.69 2.97 9.12
N ASP A 47 2.89 2.61 10.39
CA ASP A 47 2.22 1.47 11.05
C ASP A 47 0.70 1.63 11.09
N GLN A 48 0.21 2.87 11.17
CA GLN A 48 -1.22 3.17 11.11
C GLN A 48 -1.79 3.10 9.67
N GLY A 49 -0.94 2.88 8.66
CA GLY A 49 -1.32 2.89 7.25
C GLY A 49 -1.71 4.27 6.73
N LYS A 50 -1.19 5.35 7.35
CA LYS A 50 -1.53 6.75 7.05
C LYS A 50 -0.37 7.55 6.45
N PHE A 51 0.76 6.91 6.14
CA PHE A 51 1.98 7.61 5.70
C PHE A 51 1.73 8.54 4.51
N CYS A 52 1.09 8.03 3.46
CA CYS A 52 0.80 8.86 2.28
C CYS A 52 -0.22 9.96 2.59
N ASP A 53 -1.22 9.71 3.45
CA ASP A 53 -2.23 10.70 3.81
C ASP A 53 -1.62 11.91 4.55
N VAL A 54 -0.53 11.68 5.29
CA VAL A 54 0.16 12.73 6.04
C VAL A 54 1.24 13.40 5.19
N PHE A 55 2.12 12.63 4.54
CA PHE A 55 3.32 13.17 3.91
C PHE A 55 3.19 13.38 2.40
N HIS A 56 2.22 12.74 1.73
CA HIS A 56 2.02 12.82 0.28
C HIS A 56 0.64 13.37 -0.11
N ILE A 57 -0.06 14.09 0.78
CA ILE A 57 -1.43 14.57 0.57
C ILE A 57 -1.61 15.40 -0.71
N LYS A 58 -0.57 16.17 -1.10
CA LYS A 58 -0.52 17.03 -2.28
C LYS A 58 0.08 16.36 -3.53
N ALA A 59 0.59 15.13 -3.41
CA ALA A 59 1.13 14.42 -4.55
C ALA A 59 0.03 14.07 -5.57
N SER A 60 0.42 13.81 -6.82
CA SER A 60 -0.49 13.27 -7.84
C SER A 60 -0.75 11.78 -7.63
N GLY A 61 -1.62 11.16 -8.44
CA GLY A 61 -1.77 9.70 -8.46
C GLY A 61 -2.68 9.12 -7.37
N TRP A 62 -3.39 9.95 -6.61
CA TRP A 62 -4.41 9.48 -5.69
C TRP A 62 -5.64 8.94 -6.43
N ARG A 63 -6.10 7.76 -6.02
CA ARG A 63 -7.33 7.13 -6.48
C ARG A 63 -8.16 6.66 -5.30
N CYS A 64 -9.43 6.39 -5.52
CA CYS A 64 -10.33 5.84 -4.49
C CYS A 64 -10.50 4.34 -4.68
N CYS A 65 -10.61 3.61 -3.58
CA CYS A 65 -11.08 2.23 -3.59
C CYS A 65 -12.50 2.18 -4.15
N GLU A 66 -12.73 1.36 -5.18
CA GLU A 66 -14.05 1.23 -5.83
C GLU A 66 -15.15 0.76 -4.86
N SER A 67 -14.78 0.07 -3.77
CA SER A 67 -15.75 -0.54 -2.85
C SER A 67 -16.03 0.26 -1.57
N CYS A 68 -15.10 1.11 -1.12
CA CYS A 68 -15.28 1.86 0.13
C CYS A 68 -14.90 3.34 0.05
N GLY A 69 -14.48 3.82 -1.13
CA GLY A 69 -14.08 5.20 -1.33
C GLY A 69 -12.78 5.61 -0.64
N LYS A 70 -12.11 4.71 0.10
CA LYS A 70 -10.82 5.02 0.75
C LYS A 70 -9.82 5.53 -0.28
N ARG A 71 -9.25 6.71 -0.04
CA ARG A 71 -8.20 7.30 -0.88
C ARG A 71 -6.89 6.51 -0.72
N ILE A 72 -6.22 6.23 -1.82
CA ILE A 72 -4.95 5.49 -1.87
C ILE A 72 -4.04 6.18 -2.88
N HIS A 73 -2.80 6.44 -2.48
CA HIS A 73 -1.80 7.06 -3.33
C HIS A 73 -1.20 6.01 -4.26
N CYS A 74 -1.61 5.96 -5.52
CA CYS A 74 -1.03 5.03 -6.49
C CYS A 74 0.32 5.55 -7.00
N GLY A 75 1.17 4.65 -7.49
CA GLY A 75 2.51 5.01 -7.98
C GLY A 75 3.54 5.32 -6.89
N CYS A 76 3.19 5.08 -5.61
CA CYS A 76 4.08 5.26 -4.48
C CYS A 76 4.45 3.89 -3.89
N ILE A 77 5.75 3.62 -3.68
CA ILE A 77 6.22 2.34 -3.13
C ILE A 77 5.67 2.09 -1.71
N VAL A 78 5.44 3.15 -0.94
CA VAL A 78 4.92 3.07 0.44
C VAL A 78 3.54 2.39 0.50
N SER A 79 2.71 2.64 -0.51
CA SER A 79 1.33 2.14 -0.61
C SER A 79 1.20 0.97 -1.59
N ALA A 80 2.29 0.51 -2.21
CA ALA A 80 2.28 -0.56 -3.23
C ALA A 80 1.63 -1.85 -2.71
N SER A 81 1.78 -2.15 -1.42
CA SER A 81 1.17 -3.30 -0.75
C SER A 81 -0.10 -2.94 0.03
N SER A 82 -0.84 -1.89 -0.35
CA SER A 82 -2.08 -1.48 0.34
C SER A 82 -3.35 -1.60 -0.52
N PHE A 83 -3.20 -1.97 -1.80
CA PHE A 83 -4.30 -2.15 -2.74
C PHE A 83 -3.97 -3.21 -3.80
N MET A 84 -4.98 -3.60 -4.58
CA MET A 84 -4.85 -4.40 -5.81
C MET A 84 -5.43 -3.62 -7.00
N LEU A 85 -4.88 -3.87 -8.18
CA LEU A 85 -5.46 -3.41 -9.44
C LEU A 85 -6.61 -4.33 -9.84
N LEU A 86 -7.66 -3.76 -10.42
CA LEU A 86 -8.80 -4.51 -10.96
C LEU A 86 -8.66 -4.66 -12.47
N ASP A 87 -9.09 -5.81 -13.00
CA ASP A 87 -8.96 -6.13 -14.44
C ASP A 87 -9.76 -5.17 -15.34
N ALA A 88 -10.92 -4.72 -14.87
CA ALA A 88 -11.74 -3.70 -15.55
C ALA A 88 -11.23 -2.26 -15.32
N GLY A 89 -10.06 -2.10 -14.71
CA GLY A 89 -9.55 -0.83 -14.24
C GLY A 89 -10.12 -0.41 -12.88
N GLY A 90 -9.46 0.58 -12.26
CA GLY A 90 -9.75 0.97 -10.87
C GLY A 90 -8.82 0.28 -9.88
N ILE A 91 -9.06 0.50 -8.60
CA ILE A 91 -8.30 -0.12 -7.51
C ILE A 91 -9.22 -0.58 -6.39
N GLU A 92 -8.78 -1.60 -5.67
CA GLU A 92 -9.43 -2.04 -4.45
C GLU A 92 -8.44 -2.09 -3.29
N CYS A 93 -8.79 -1.48 -2.15
CA CYS A 93 -7.95 -1.56 -0.97
C CYS A 93 -7.86 -3.01 -0.48
N LEU A 94 -6.71 -3.42 0.09
CA LEU A 94 -6.54 -4.80 0.53
C LEU A 94 -7.59 -5.27 1.55
N ALA A 95 -8.13 -4.36 2.37
CA ALA A 95 -9.20 -4.70 3.30
C ALA A 95 -10.49 -5.12 2.59
N CYS A 96 -10.89 -4.45 1.50
CA CYS A 96 -12.05 -4.81 0.70
C CYS A 96 -11.75 -6.05 -0.16
N ALA A 97 -10.58 -6.09 -0.78
CA ALA A 97 -10.14 -7.21 -1.61
C ALA A 97 -10.15 -8.54 -0.83
N ARG A 98 -9.63 -8.54 0.42
CA ARG A 98 -9.63 -9.73 1.29
C ARG A 98 -11.04 -10.18 1.71
N LYS A 99 -12.00 -9.24 1.83
CA LYS A 99 -13.40 -9.60 2.10
C LYS A 99 -13.98 -10.33 0.89
N LYS A 100 -13.77 -9.80 -0.31
CA LYS A 100 -14.27 -10.42 -1.55
C LYS A 100 -13.64 -11.78 -1.83
N SER A 101 -12.35 -11.96 -1.58
CA SER A 101 -11.70 -13.28 -1.74
C SER A 101 -12.26 -14.34 -0.77
N CYS A 102 -12.77 -13.94 0.39
CA CYS A 102 -13.45 -14.85 1.32
C CYS A 102 -14.86 -15.25 0.83
N PHE A 103 -15.56 -14.37 0.10
CA PHE A 103 -16.85 -14.68 -0.54
C PHE A 103 -16.70 -15.28 -1.96
N GLY A 104 -15.47 -15.37 -2.48
CA GLY A 104 -15.15 -15.67 -3.88
C GLY A 104 -15.32 -17.13 -4.30
N THR A 105 -15.57 -18.07 -3.38
CA THR A 105 -15.82 -19.47 -3.73
C THR A 105 -17.28 -19.79 -4.03
N GLN A 106 -18.20 -18.81 -4.04
CA GLN A 106 -19.63 -19.08 -4.27
C GLN A 106 -20.36 -18.24 -5.31
N PHE A 107 -19.75 -17.22 -5.93
CA PHE A 107 -20.51 -16.30 -6.81
C PHE A 107 -20.15 -16.28 -8.30
N PHE A 108 -19.23 -17.13 -8.78
CA PHE A 108 -18.99 -17.28 -10.23
C PHE A 108 -19.66 -18.52 -10.87
N ALA A 109 -20.49 -19.27 -10.14
CA ALA A 109 -21.12 -20.48 -10.67
C ALA A 109 -22.56 -20.32 -11.20
N ILE A 110 -23.20 -19.13 -11.17
CA ILE A 110 -24.65 -19.02 -11.48
C ILE A 110 -25.01 -17.94 -12.51
N THR A 111 -24.18 -17.62 -13.51
CA THR A 111 -24.68 -16.80 -14.64
C THR A 111 -24.09 -17.10 -16.02
N VAL A 112 -23.71 -18.37 -16.27
CA VAL A 112 -23.35 -18.81 -17.64
C VAL A 112 -24.19 -19.98 -18.17
N LEU A 113 -25.30 -20.35 -17.50
CA LEU A 113 -26.18 -21.43 -17.96
C LEU A 113 -27.60 -20.98 -18.35
N SER A 114 -27.79 -19.77 -18.88
CA SER A 114 -29.09 -19.37 -19.42
C SER A 114 -29.00 -18.36 -20.56
N PHE A 115 -28.37 -18.75 -21.66
CA PHE A 115 -28.81 -18.29 -22.97
C PHE A 115 -29.12 -19.52 -23.82
N PRO A 116 -30.38 -19.75 -24.22
CA PRO A 116 -30.69 -20.83 -25.13
C PRO A 116 -30.09 -20.49 -26.50
N ILE A 117 -29.47 -21.50 -27.10
CA ILE A 117 -29.16 -21.54 -28.52
C ILE A 117 -30.46 -21.24 -29.27
N SER A 118 -30.46 -20.25 -30.15
CA SER A 118 -31.47 -20.11 -31.18
C SER A 118 -30.77 -19.65 -32.45
N ASN A 119 -30.56 -20.62 -33.34
CA ASN A 119 -30.18 -20.40 -34.73
C ASN A 119 -31.17 -19.45 -35.40
N PHE A 120 -30.67 -18.41 -36.07
CA PHE A 120 -31.05 -17.97 -37.41
C PHE A 120 -29.96 -17.03 -37.95
#